data_AF-A0A936E8N3-F1
#
_entry.id   AF-A0A936E8N3-F1
#
_cell.length_a   1.000
_cell.length_b   1.000
_cell.length_c   1.000
_cell.angle_alpha   90.00
_cell.angle_beta   90.00
_cell.angle_gamma   90.00
#
_symmetry.space_group_name_H-M   'P 1'
#
loop_
_entity.id
_entity.type
_entity.pdbx_description
1 polymer ?
#
loop_
_entity_poly.entity_id
_entity_poly.type
_entity_poly.pdbx_seq_one_letter_code
_entity_poly.pdbx_strand_id
1 'polypeptide(L)'
;MRYDEKVTQNQTKRHNKRLVLRTIFETAETSRADVARETGLTRATVSSAVAELMEEGLVAELGLAPSGGGKPPTKLHVQPNGRHLIGVDLSSDILQASIYNLQGQAVRRASLPLTAAVNGDEALAHVYQLLDQLIEQAHAPLLGIGLGTPGVIDAERGVIHTAVNLNWHDLPLRDLLQTRYHLPIHIVNDSQAAALAEYTYGYGRQESDLAVVKAGRGISAGLILDGQLYHGRLRSGASEIGHARIVEEYGEICTCGRVGCLETVASNRAILHMARHIAQTNPQSTLYAFRHNLDALDLAAVWQAYQVGDATLHPITHQVGRALGRAITHLVASLNFPSSCWLGMSFTWAHRSNNSFKKRFTAVSCPPSPPKPASN
;
A
#
# COMPACT_ATOMS: atom_id res chain seq x y z
N MET A 1 6.13 -34.90 6.04
CA MET A 1 5.06 -34.46 5.11
C MET A 1 5.29 -35.23 3.82
N ARG A 2 4.30 -36.02 3.37
CA ARG A 2 4.46 -37.01 2.29
C ARG A 2 4.86 -36.33 0.98
N TYR A 3 6.03 -36.70 0.46
CA TYR A 3 6.39 -36.56 -0.96
C TYR A 3 5.57 -37.59 -1.76
N ASP A 4 5.25 -37.26 -3.02
CA ASP A 4 4.62 -38.11 -4.06
C ASP A 4 3.09 -38.16 -4.15
N GLU A 5 2.46 -36.99 -4.35
CA GLU A 5 1.20 -36.94 -5.10
C GLU A 5 1.52 -36.60 -6.57
N LYS A 6 1.22 -37.52 -7.50
CA LYS A 6 1.48 -37.31 -8.94
C LYS A 6 0.68 -36.09 -9.42
N VAL A 7 1.38 -35.04 -9.83
CA VAL A 7 0.78 -33.84 -10.44
C VAL A 7 -0.08 -34.28 -11.63
N THR A 8 -1.37 -33.98 -11.57
CA THR A 8 -2.32 -34.33 -12.62
C THR A 8 -2.08 -33.48 -13.87
N GLN A 9 -2.44 -34.01 -15.04
CA GLN A 9 -2.31 -33.29 -16.31
C GLN A 9 -3.02 -31.92 -16.28
N ASN A 10 -4.16 -31.82 -15.57
CA ASN A 10 -4.88 -30.56 -15.37
C ASN A 10 -4.12 -29.57 -14.47
N GLN A 11 -3.44 -30.04 -13.42
CA GLN A 11 -2.59 -29.19 -12.57
C GLN A 11 -1.40 -28.64 -13.36
N THR A 12 -0.74 -29.47 -14.18
CA THR A 12 0.35 -29.04 -15.06
C THR A 12 -0.14 -28.00 -16.08
N LYS A 13 -1.29 -28.24 -16.71
CA LYS A 13 -1.88 -27.31 -17.67
C LYS A 13 -2.18 -25.95 -17.03
N ARG A 14 -2.80 -25.95 -15.84
CA ARG A 14 -3.10 -24.72 -15.07
C ARG A 14 -1.82 -23.99 -14.66
N HIS A 15 -0.80 -24.71 -14.23
CA HIS A 15 0.51 -24.15 -13.89
C HIS A 15 1.15 -23.45 -15.10
N ASN A 16 1.19 -24.15 -16.25
CA ASN A 16 1.77 -23.61 -17.48
C ASN A 16 1.00 -22.39 -17.98
N LYS A 17 -0.35 -22.40 -17.95
CA LYS A 17 -1.17 -21.24 -18.32
C LYS A 17 -0.86 -20.03 -17.43
N ARG A 18 -0.73 -20.23 -16.11
CA ARG A 18 -0.37 -19.16 -15.17
C ARG A 18 1.02 -18.61 -15.45
N LEU A 19 2.00 -19.47 -15.73
CA LEU A 19 3.35 -19.07 -16.07
C LEU A 19 3.38 -18.23 -17.36
N VAL A 20 2.71 -18.70 -18.42
CA VAL A 20 2.57 -17.97 -19.69
C VAL A 20 1.90 -16.61 -19.50
N LEU A 21 0.77 -16.55 -18.78
CA LEU A 21 0.07 -15.29 -18.51
C LEU A 21 0.97 -14.31 -17.74
N ARG A 22 1.67 -14.80 -16.70
CA ARG A 22 2.59 -13.99 -15.90
C ARG A 22 3.69 -13.40 -16.77
N THR A 23 4.32 -14.21 -17.62
CA THR A 23 5.37 -13.73 -18.53
C THR A 23 4.84 -12.63 -19.44
N ILE A 24 3.68 -12.85 -20.11
CA ILE A 24 3.06 -11.83 -20.97
C ILE A 24 2.70 -10.55 -20.18
N PHE A 25 2.31 -10.69 -18.91
CA PHE A 25 1.97 -9.56 -18.05
C PHE A 25 3.20 -8.72 -17.65
N GLU A 26 4.33 -9.38 -17.37
CA GLU A 26 5.59 -8.73 -16.99
C GLU A 26 6.30 -8.08 -18.19
N THR A 27 6.14 -8.64 -19.40
CA THR A 27 6.70 -8.12 -20.66
C THR A 27 5.62 -7.44 -21.50
N ALA A 28 5.55 -6.10 -21.46
CA ALA A 28 4.48 -5.30 -22.08
C ALA A 28 4.16 -5.65 -23.55
N GLU A 29 5.16 -6.04 -24.34
CA GLU A 29 4.99 -6.59 -25.68
C GLU A 29 5.95 -7.77 -25.87
N THR A 30 5.42 -8.97 -26.12
CA THR A 30 6.22 -10.20 -26.28
C THR A 30 5.71 -11.05 -27.43
N SER A 31 6.43 -12.09 -27.84
CA SER A 31 5.94 -13.06 -28.84
C SER A 31 5.82 -14.46 -28.24
N ARG A 32 5.06 -15.36 -28.88
CA ARG A 32 5.02 -16.78 -28.46
C ARG A 32 6.41 -17.41 -28.38
N ALA A 33 7.32 -16.99 -29.25
CA ALA A 33 8.69 -17.50 -29.28
C ALA A 33 9.50 -17.00 -28.07
N ASP A 34 9.32 -15.73 -27.70
CA ASP A 34 9.99 -15.15 -26.54
C ASP A 34 9.44 -15.75 -25.23
N VAL A 35 8.12 -15.88 -25.11
CA VAL A 35 7.48 -16.56 -23.97
C VAL A 35 7.99 -18.01 -23.84
N ALA A 36 8.12 -18.76 -24.94
CA ALA A 36 8.67 -20.13 -24.88
C ALA A 36 10.12 -20.15 -24.41
N ARG A 37 10.94 -19.18 -24.83
CA ARG A 37 12.34 -19.04 -24.42
C ARG A 37 12.46 -18.70 -22.93
N GLU A 38 11.66 -17.77 -22.45
CA GLU A 38 11.71 -17.29 -21.05
C GLU A 38 11.13 -18.32 -20.07
N THR A 39 10.06 -19.02 -20.45
CA THR A 39 9.41 -20.02 -19.60
C THR A 39 10.04 -21.41 -19.68
N GLY A 40 10.87 -21.67 -20.70
CA GLY A 40 11.41 -23.00 -21.00
C GLY A 40 10.37 -24.01 -21.51
N LEU A 41 9.14 -23.58 -21.77
CA LEU A 41 8.07 -24.44 -22.28
C LEU A 41 8.20 -24.71 -23.78
N THR A 42 7.66 -25.84 -24.24
CA THR A 42 7.63 -26.13 -25.68
C THR A 42 6.72 -25.14 -26.42
N ARG A 43 7.04 -24.84 -27.69
CA ARG A 43 6.23 -23.95 -28.54
C ARG A 43 4.76 -24.39 -28.61
N ALA A 44 4.50 -25.69 -28.67
CA ALA A 44 3.15 -26.24 -28.68
C ALA A 44 2.38 -25.93 -27.39
N THR A 45 3.04 -26.07 -26.23
CA THR A 45 2.45 -25.75 -24.92
C THR A 45 2.11 -24.27 -24.80
N VAL A 46 3.03 -23.39 -25.21
CA VAL A 46 2.79 -21.94 -25.20
C VAL A 46 1.65 -21.57 -26.15
N SER A 47 1.62 -22.12 -27.37
CA SER A 47 0.54 -21.85 -28.32
C SER A 47 -0.83 -22.27 -27.79
N SER A 48 -0.94 -23.45 -27.15
CA SER A 48 -2.20 -23.90 -26.52
C SER A 48 -2.61 -22.97 -25.38
N ALA A 49 -1.68 -22.61 -24.49
CA ALA A 49 -1.98 -21.73 -23.37
C ALA A 49 -2.40 -20.32 -23.83
N VAL A 50 -1.73 -19.76 -24.85
CA VAL A 50 -2.09 -18.46 -25.41
C VAL A 50 -3.47 -18.52 -26.07
N ALA A 51 -3.80 -19.58 -26.81
CA ALA A 51 -5.13 -19.74 -27.41
C ALA A 51 -6.25 -19.72 -26.35
N GLU A 52 -6.07 -20.44 -25.24
CA GLU A 52 -7.02 -20.42 -24.11
C GLU A 52 -7.11 -19.04 -23.45
N LEU A 53 -5.98 -18.35 -23.26
CA LEU A 53 -5.98 -16.99 -22.70
C LEU A 53 -6.65 -15.96 -23.63
N MET A 54 -6.56 -16.16 -24.95
CA MET A 54 -7.27 -15.33 -25.93
C MET A 54 -8.78 -15.62 -25.91
N GLU A 55 -9.18 -16.88 -25.81
CA GLU A 55 -10.59 -17.28 -25.66
C GLU A 55 -11.21 -16.72 -24.37
N GLU A 56 -10.43 -16.68 -23.28
CA GLU A 56 -10.84 -16.07 -22.00
C GLU A 56 -10.87 -14.52 -22.03
N GLY A 57 -10.39 -13.90 -23.12
CA GLY A 57 -10.29 -12.45 -23.29
C GLY A 57 -9.21 -11.78 -22.44
N LEU A 58 -8.20 -12.53 -22.00
CA LEU A 58 -7.10 -12.04 -21.14
C LEU A 58 -5.88 -11.58 -21.93
N VAL A 59 -5.66 -12.16 -23.11
CA VAL A 59 -4.52 -11.86 -23.99
C VAL A 59 -5.05 -11.56 -25.39
N ALA A 60 -4.36 -10.69 -26.12
CA ALA A 60 -4.62 -10.46 -27.54
C ALA A 60 -3.35 -10.26 -28.36
N GLU A 61 -3.50 -10.46 -29.66
CA GLU A 61 -2.47 -10.20 -30.66
C GLU A 61 -2.55 -8.75 -31.15
N LEU A 62 -1.43 -8.03 -31.12
CA LEU A 62 -1.29 -6.77 -31.86
C LEU A 62 -1.10 -7.11 -33.34
N GLY A 63 -1.83 -6.41 -34.21
CA GLY A 63 -1.76 -6.61 -35.67
C GLY A 63 -0.32 -6.54 -36.21
N LEU A 64 -0.11 -7.15 -37.38
CA LEU A 64 1.21 -7.25 -38.02
C LEU A 64 1.81 -5.85 -38.26
N ALA A 65 2.93 -5.53 -37.60
CA ALA A 65 3.77 -4.40 -38.00
C ALA A 65 4.50 -4.76 -39.31
N PRO A 66 4.54 -3.88 -40.33
CA PRO A 66 5.27 -4.17 -41.57
C PRO A 66 6.78 -4.15 -41.30
N SER A 67 7.46 -5.29 -41.52
CA SER A 67 8.92 -5.38 -41.48
C SER A 67 9.49 -5.94 -42.79
N GLY A 68 10.53 -5.30 -43.31
CA GLY A 68 11.18 -5.59 -44.60
C GLY A 68 12.02 -6.87 -44.63
N GLY A 69 11.41 -8.03 -44.35
CA GLY A 69 12.02 -9.36 -44.50
C GLY A 69 11.59 -10.35 -43.40
N GLY A 70 11.01 -11.49 -43.80
CA GLY A 70 10.43 -12.52 -42.92
C GLY A 70 9.02 -12.17 -42.39
N LYS A 71 8.23 -13.17 -41.97
CA LYS A 71 6.92 -12.93 -41.32
C LYS A 71 7.19 -12.36 -39.91
N PRO A 72 6.84 -11.10 -39.61
CA PRO A 72 7.10 -10.50 -38.30
C PRO A 72 6.41 -11.31 -37.19
N PRO A 73 7.04 -11.47 -36.01
CA PRO A 73 6.43 -12.16 -34.90
C PRO A 73 5.18 -11.39 -34.44
N THR A 74 4.04 -12.09 -34.35
CA THR A 74 2.83 -11.50 -33.79
C THR A 74 3.06 -11.18 -32.32
N LYS A 75 2.92 -9.89 -31.96
CA LYS A 75 3.08 -9.44 -30.58
C LYS A 75 1.84 -9.79 -29.76
N LEU A 76 2.06 -10.26 -28.55
CA LEU A 76 1.07 -10.55 -27.53
C LEU A 76 1.08 -9.44 -26.49
N HIS A 77 -0.11 -9.11 -26.00
CA HIS A 77 -0.29 -8.19 -24.87
C HIS A 77 -1.48 -8.63 -24.02
N VAL A 78 -1.49 -8.21 -22.76
CA VAL A 78 -2.63 -8.39 -21.86
C VAL A 78 -3.76 -7.45 -22.30
N GLN A 79 -4.98 -7.99 -22.39
CA GLN A 79 -6.19 -7.20 -22.63
C GLN A 79 -6.55 -6.40 -21.37
N PRO A 80 -6.35 -5.07 -21.33
CA PRO A 80 -6.41 -4.33 -20.07
C PRO A 80 -7.79 -4.45 -19.42
N ASN A 81 -8.85 -4.27 -20.22
CA ASN A 81 -10.23 -4.33 -19.76
C ASN A 81 -10.84 -5.75 -19.90
N GLY A 82 -10.00 -6.78 -20.05
CA GLY A 82 -10.48 -8.17 -20.07
C GLY A 82 -11.08 -8.59 -18.73
N ARG A 83 -10.60 -8.00 -17.63
CA ARG A 83 -11.12 -8.19 -16.27
C ARG A 83 -11.00 -6.91 -15.46
N HIS A 84 -11.81 -6.81 -14.43
CA HIS A 84 -11.78 -5.72 -13.45
C HIS A 84 -11.50 -6.22 -12.04
N LEU A 85 -10.96 -5.33 -11.21
CA LEU A 85 -10.71 -5.50 -9.78
C LEU A 85 -11.29 -4.28 -9.06
N ILE A 86 -11.78 -4.43 -7.83
CA ILE A 86 -12.13 -3.27 -7.00
C ILE A 86 -11.11 -3.14 -5.87
N GLY A 87 -10.50 -1.96 -5.74
CA GLY A 87 -9.67 -1.60 -4.59
C GLY A 87 -10.41 -0.61 -3.70
N VAL A 88 -10.38 -0.82 -2.39
CA VAL A 88 -11.01 0.04 -1.38
C VAL A 88 -9.97 0.49 -0.36
N ASP A 89 -9.91 1.80 -0.10
CA ASP A 89 -9.10 2.41 0.96
C ASP A 89 -10.03 2.94 2.06
N LEU A 90 -9.90 2.36 3.24
CA LEU A 90 -10.65 2.73 4.45
C LEU A 90 -9.77 3.47 5.48
N SER A 91 -8.55 3.86 5.11
CA SER A 91 -7.55 4.41 6.04
C SER A 91 -7.67 5.91 6.31
N SER A 92 -8.54 6.60 5.57
CA SER A 92 -8.70 8.06 5.62
C SER A 92 -10.11 8.48 6.08
N ASP A 93 -10.31 9.78 6.32
CA ASP A 93 -11.65 10.34 6.64
C ASP A 93 -12.58 10.39 5.42
N ILE A 94 -12.08 9.93 4.28
CA ILE A 94 -12.83 9.73 3.05
C ILE A 94 -12.63 8.27 2.68
N LEU A 95 -13.71 7.48 2.70
CA LEU A 95 -13.68 6.14 2.15
C LEU A 95 -13.60 6.26 0.63
N GLN A 96 -12.65 5.56 0.02
CA GLN A 96 -12.42 5.62 -1.41
C GLN A 96 -12.42 4.22 -1.99
N ALA A 97 -13.03 4.07 -3.15
CA ALA A 97 -12.99 2.83 -3.90
C ALA A 97 -12.80 3.12 -5.39
N SER A 98 -12.16 2.20 -6.11
CA SER A 98 -11.92 2.34 -7.53
C SER A 98 -11.96 0.99 -8.24
N ILE A 99 -12.50 0.98 -9.45
CA ILE A 99 -12.36 -0.14 -10.38
C ILE A 99 -11.02 0.00 -11.09
N TYR A 100 -10.25 -1.08 -11.10
CA TYR A 100 -8.97 -1.18 -11.79
C TYR A 100 -9.06 -2.22 -12.90
N ASN A 101 -8.42 -1.93 -14.03
CA ASN A 101 -8.23 -2.90 -15.10
C ASN A 101 -6.96 -3.73 -14.85
N LEU A 102 -6.66 -4.71 -15.72
CA LEU A 102 -5.50 -5.59 -15.57
C LEU A 102 -4.15 -4.85 -15.65
N GLN A 103 -4.09 -3.63 -16.19
CA GLN A 103 -2.87 -2.80 -16.16
C GLN A 103 -2.74 -1.96 -14.88
N GLY A 104 -3.66 -2.10 -13.92
CA GLY A 104 -3.68 -1.30 -12.71
C GLY A 104 -4.17 0.14 -12.94
N GLN A 105 -4.82 0.42 -14.06
CA GLN A 105 -5.37 1.75 -14.35
C GLN A 105 -6.77 1.88 -13.73
N ALA A 106 -7.01 2.99 -13.03
CA ALA A 106 -8.32 3.28 -12.47
C ALA A 106 -9.32 3.66 -13.58
N VAL A 107 -10.38 2.88 -13.70
CA VAL A 107 -11.45 3.03 -14.70
C VAL A 107 -12.58 3.92 -14.17
N ARG A 108 -12.97 3.71 -12.91
CA ARG A 108 -13.98 4.47 -12.18
C ARG A 108 -13.55 4.63 -10.74
N ARG A 109 -13.97 5.74 -10.11
CA ARG A 109 -13.71 6.04 -8.70
C ARG A 109 -15.00 6.49 -8.03
N ALA A 110 -15.18 6.08 -6.79
CA ALA A 110 -16.23 6.55 -5.91
C ALA A 110 -15.62 6.89 -4.55
N SER A 111 -16.22 7.85 -3.85
CA SER A 111 -15.76 8.24 -2.52
C SER A 111 -16.92 8.72 -1.66
N LEU A 112 -16.90 8.37 -0.38
CA LEU A 112 -17.86 8.83 0.61
C LEU A 112 -17.10 9.44 1.81
N PRO A 113 -17.49 10.62 2.30
CA PRO A 113 -16.92 11.16 3.52
C PRO A 113 -17.32 10.28 4.71
N LEU A 114 -16.37 9.99 5.58
CA LEU A 114 -16.60 9.40 6.89
C LEU A 114 -16.72 10.55 7.89
N THR A 115 -17.91 10.78 8.45
CA THR A 115 -18.06 11.82 9.48
C THR A 115 -17.49 11.32 10.81
N ALA A 116 -17.00 12.23 11.67
CA ALA A 116 -16.30 11.87 12.90
C ALA A 116 -17.17 11.15 13.97
N ALA A 117 -18.47 11.01 13.74
CA ALA A 117 -19.44 10.41 14.66
C ALA A 117 -20.08 9.10 14.14
N VAL A 118 -19.50 8.51 13.09
CA VAL A 118 -20.02 7.29 12.46
C VAL A 118 -19.93 6.10 13.43
N ASN A 119 -21.05 5.44 13.70
CA ASN A 119 -21.04 4.14 14.38
C ASN A 119 -20.54 3.03 13.41
N GLY A 120 -20.09 1.90 13.93
CA GLY A 120 -19.47 0.85 13.11
C GLY A 120 -20.37 0.34 11.97
N ASP A 121 -21.68 0.28 12.20
CA ASP A 121 -22.65 -0.18 11.20
C ASP A 121 -22.80 0.82 10.04
N GLU A 122 -22.80 2.13 10.34
CA GLU A 122 -22.79 3.18 9.32
C GLU A 122 -21.51 3.14 8.47
N ALA A 123 -20.34 2.91 9.08
CA ALA A 123 -19.10 2.75 8.32
C ALA A 123 -19.18 1.56 7.36
N LEU A 124 -19.75 0.43 7.81
CA LEU A 124 -19.96 -0.75 6.98
C LEU A 124 -21.00 -0.50 5.88
N ALA A 125 -22.07 0.24 6.18
CA ALA A 125 -23.08 0.65 5.21
C ALA A 125 -22.48 1.51 4.09
N HIS A 126 -21.57 2.44 4.41
CA HIS A 126 -20.84 3.21 3.40
C HIS A 126 -19.92 2.34 2.54
N VAL A 127 -19.31 1.30 3.11
CA VAL A 127 -18.55 0.31 2.32
C VAL A 127 -19.46 -0.42 1.35
N TYR A 128 -20.64 -0.87 1.79
CA TYR A 128 -21.61 -1.49 0.88
C TYR A 128 -22.05 -0.54 -0.22
N GLN A 129 -22.40 0.70 0.12
CA GLN A 129 -22.82 1.72 -0.85
C GLN A 129 -21.75 1.98 -1.92
N LEU A 130 -20.48 2.12 -1.53
CA LEU A 130 -19.37 2.31 -2.48
C LEU A 130 -19.20 1.11 -3.40
N LEU A 131 -19.29 -0.10 -2.85
CA LEU A 131 -19.10 -1.33 -3.61
C LEU A 131 -20.27 -1.57 -4.58
N ASP A 132 -21.52 -1.45 -4.11
CA ASP A 132 -22.71 -1.57 -4.94
C ASP A 132 -22.64 -0.59 -6.13
N GLN A 133 -22.31 0.68 -5.87
CA GLN A 133 -22.16 1.72 -6.90
C GLN A 133 -21.10 1.34 -7.96
N LEU A 134 -19.95 0.79 -7.54
CA LEU A 134 -18.87 0.45 -8.47
C LEU A 134 -19.14 -0.85 -9.22
N ILE A 135 -19.76 -1.84 -8.57
CA ILE A 135 -20.13 -3.11 -9.22
C ILE A 135 -21.11 -2.85 -10.36
N GLU A 136 -22.10 -1.98 -10.17
CA GLU A 136 -23.03 -1.57 -11.23
C GLU A 136 -22.34 -0.89 -12.43
N GLN A 137 -21.19 -0.24 -12.19
CA GLN A 137 -20.41 0.45 -13.23
C GLN A 137 -19.36 -0.43 -13.91
N ALA A 138 -19.18 -1.68 -13.44
CA ALA A 138 -18.21 -2.61 -14.02
C ALA A 138 -18.71 -3.14 -15.36
N HIS A 139 -17.93 -2.92 -16.42
CA HIS A 139 -18.23 -3.40 -17.78
C HIS A 139 -17.41 -4.64 -18.18
N ALA A 140 -16.66 -5.21 -17.25
CA ALA A 140 -15.87 -6.44 -17.43
C ALA A 140 -16.01 -7.32 -16.19
N PRO A 141 -15.80 -8.65 -16.29
CA PRO A 141 -15.93 -9.54 -15.15
C PRO A 141 -15.00 -9.15 -14.00
N LEU A 142 -15.54 -9.09 -12.79
CA LEU A 142 -14.80 -8.78 -11.58
C LEU A 142 -14.06 -10.02 -11.06
N LEU A 143 -12.76 -9.88 -10.79
CA LEU A 143 -11.92 -10.94 -10.23
C LEU A 143 -11.97 -11.00 -8.69
N GLY A 144 -12.27 -9.88 -8.05
CA GLY A 144 -12.27 -9.78 -6.59
C GLY A 144 -12.23 -8.34 -6.10
N ILE A 145 -12.29 -8.20 -4.78
CA ILE A 145 -12.25 -6.94 -4.05
C ILE A 145 -11.08 -6.98 -3.07
N GLY A 146 -10.20 -5.98 -3.15
CA GLY A 146 -9.11 -5.75 -2.20
C GLY A 146 -9.42 -4.56 -1.29
N LEU A 147 -9.23 -4.70 0.01
CA LEU A 147 -9.47 -3.66 1.00
C LEU A 147 -8.20 -3.38 1.82
N GLY A 148 -7.78 -2.12 1.85
CA GLY A 148 -6.80 -1.59 2.79
C GLY A 148 -7.53 -0.94 3.97
N THR A 149 -7.35 -1.45 5.19
CA THR A 149 -8.06 -0.93 6.37
C THR A 149 -7.08 -0.50 7.45
N PRO A 150 -7.42 0.52 8.27
CA PRO A 150 -6.65 0.79 9.48
C PRO A 150 -6.91 -0.31 10.51
N GLY A 151 -6.05 -0.39 11.50
CA GLY A 151 -6.25 -1.25 12.67
C GLY A 151 -5.64 -2.66 12.55
N VAL A 152 -6.03 -3.50 13.49
CA VAL A 152 -5.51 -4.86 13.69
C VAL A 152 -6.40 -5.86 12.95
N ILE A 153 -5.80 -6.63 12.05
CA ILE A 153 -6.52 -7.48 11.11
C ILE A 153 -5.96 -8.90 11.17
N ASP A 154 -6.83 -9.89 11.30
CA ASP A 154 -6.51 -11.28 10.96
C ASP A 154 -6.75 -11.46 9.47
N ALA A 155 -5.69 -11.37 8.67
CA ALA A 155 -5.79 -11.50 7.22
C ALA A 155 -6.11 -12.94 6.76
N GLU A 156 -5.93 -13.96 7.60
CA GLU A 156 -6.25 -15.35 7.25
C GLU A 156 -7.74 -15.61 7.37
N ARG A 157 -8.36 -15.14 8.46
CA ARG A 157 -9.82 -15.24 8.68
C ARG A 157 -10.59 -14.11 8.01
N GLY A 158 -9.92 -12.99 7.68
CA GLY A 158 -10.57 -11.80 7.15
C GLY A 158 -11.41 -11.06 8.19
N VAL A 159 -10.95 -11.08 9.45
CA VAL A 159 -11.59 -10.45 10.60
C VAL A 159 -10.82 -9.19 10.98
N ILE A 160 -11.54 -8.10 11.22
CA ILE A 160 -10.97 -6.86 11.79
C ILE A 160 -11.18 -6.92 13.29
N HIS A 161 -10.11 -7.22 14.03
CA HIS A 161 -10.16 -7.28 15.49
C HIS A 161 -10.46 -5.91 16.09
N THR A 162 -9.79 -4.88 15.60
CA THR A 162 -10.02 -3.51 16.07
C THR A 162 -9.65 -2.52 14.98
N ALA A 163 -10.60 -1.65 14.59
CA ALA A 163 -10.34 -0.47 13.79
C ALA A 163 -11.01 0.74 14.44
N VAL A 164 -10.26 1.43 15.32
CA VAL A 164 -10.77 2.52 16.17
C VAL A 164 -11.46 3.61 15.35
N ASN A 165 -10.87 4.01 14.22
CA ASN A 165 -11.42 5.08 13.37
C ASN A 165 -12.72 4.69 12.63
N LEU A 166 -13.01 3.39 12.53
CA LEU A 166 -14.22 2.86 11.91
C LEU A 166 -15.19 2.30 12.95
N ASN A 167 -14.83 2.39 14.24
CA ASN A 167 -15.57 1.81 15.36
C ASN A 167 -15.91 0.32 15.17
N TRP A 168 -15.00 -0.45 14.56
CA TRP A 168 -15.18 -1.90 14.36
C TRP A 168 -14.40 -2.71 15.39
N HIS A 169 -15.06 -3.76 15.87
CA HIS A 169 -14.52 -4.72 16.83
C HIS A 169 -14.93 -6.13 16.41
N ASP A 170 -13.96 -7.04 16.27
CA ASP A 170 -14.12 -8.43 15.83
C ASP A 170 -15.09 -8.60 14.64
N LEU A 171 -15.04 -7.68 13.66
CA LEU A 171 -15.93 -7.67 12.51
C LEU A 171 -15.45 -8.70 11.46
N PRO A 172 -16.25 -9.73 11.09
CA PRO A 172 -15.90 -10.70 10.05
C PRO A 172 -16.13 -10.10 8.65
N LEU A 173 -15.39 -9.03 8.33
CA LEU A 173 -15.62 -8.21 7.13
C LEU A 173 -15.53 -9.04 5.84
N ARG A 174 -14.59 -10.00 5.77
CA ARG A 174 -14.48 -10.87 4.59
C ARG A 174 -15.78 -11.64 4.36
N ASP A 175 -16.27 -12.34 5.36
CA ASP A 175 -17.43 -13.23 5.21
C ASP A 175 -18.69 -12.43 4.85
N LEU A 176 -18.85 -11.26 5.47
CA LEU A 176 -19.93 -10.32 5.16
C LEU A 176 -19.91 -9.89 3.69
N LEU A 177 -18.74 -9.52 3.17
CA LEU A 177 -18.58 -9.09 1.78
C LEU A 177 -18.66 -10.27 0.79
N GLN A 178 -18.09 -11.43 1.13
CA GLN A 178 -18.16 -12.64 0.30
C GLN A 178 -19.59 -13.15 0.16
N THR A 179 -20.37 -13.11 1.25
CA THR A 179 -21.78 -13.51 1.25
C THR A 179 -22.61 -12.60 0.36
N ARG A 180 -22.36 -11.28 0.40
CA ARG A 180 -23.10 -10.30 -0.40
C ARG A 180 -22.75 -10.32 -1.88
N TYR A 181 -21.46 -10.39 -2.21
CA TYR A 181 -20.97 -10.16 -3.58
C TYR A 181 -20.56 -11.41 -4.33
N HIS A 182 -20.40 -12.55 -3.64
CA HIS A 182 -19.92 -13.81 -4.23
C HIS A 182 -18.59 -13.66 -4.98
N LEU A 183 -17.73 -12.76 -4.51
CA LEU A 183 -16.41 -12.47 -5.05
C LEU A 183 -15.31 -12.80 -4.03
N PRO A 184 -14.09 -13.14 -4.47
CA PRO A 184 -12.93 -13.20 -3.58
C PRO A 184 -12.68 -11.85 -2.89
N ILE A 185 -12.48 -11.87 -1.57
CA ILE A 185 -12.23 -10.67 -0.76
C ILE A 185 -10.88 -10.79 -0.06
N HIS A 186 -9.99 -9.84 -0.36
CA HIS A 186 -8.67 -9.72 0.26
C HIS A 186 -8.64 -8.49 1.15
N ILE A 187 -8.18 -8.65 2.40
CA ILE A 187 -8.12 -7.58 3.39
C ILE A 187 -6.68 -7.52 3.89
N VAL A 188 -6.10 -6.33 3.86
CA VAL A 188 -4.77 -6.03 4.36
C VAL A 188 -4.81 -4.74 5.17
N ASN A 189 -3.83 -4.57 6.06
CA ASN A 189 -3.68 -3.30 6.76
C ASN A 189 -3.25 -2.21 5.77
N ASP A 190 -3.56 -0.96 6.08
CA ASP A 190 -3.24 0.19 5.25
C ASP A 190 -1.73 0.39 4.99
N SER A 191 -0.85 0.06 5.95
CA SER A 191 0.60 0.06 5.72
C SER A 191 1.06 -1.08 4.83
N GLN A 192 0.43 -2.26 4.93
CA GLN A 192 0.68 -3.38 4.02
C GLN A 192 0.19 -3.10 2.60
N ALA A 193 -0.99 -2.47 2.47
CA ALA A 193 -1.51 -2.02 1.18
C ALA A 193 -0.53 -1.03 0.53
N ALA A 194 0.02 -0.10 1.30
CA ALA A 194 1.05 0.82 0.82
C ALA A 194 2.33 0.08 0.39
N ALA A 195 2.79 -0.91 1.16
CA ALA A 195 3.95 -1.73 0.79
C ALA A 195 3.72 -2.52 -0.51
N LEU A 196 2.56 -3.15 -0.67
CA LEU A 196 2.18 -3.83 -1.91
C LEU A 196 2.13 -2.87 -3.11
N ALA A 197 1.58 -1.68 -2.91
CA ALA A 197 1.49 -0.68 -3.97
C ALA A 197 2.89 -0.21 -4.42
N GLU A 198 3.80 0.07 -3.50
CA GLU A 198 5.18 0.47 -3.82
C GLU A 198 6.00 -0.66 -4.42
N TYR A 199 5.82 -1.89 -3.93
CA TYR A 199 6.46 -3.08 -4.48
C TYR A 199 6.01 -3.35 -5.92
N THR A 200 4.71 -3.15 -6.21
CA THR A 200 4.13 -3.49 -7.51
C THR A 200 4.28 -2.36 -8.54
N TYR A 201 4.08 -1.11 -8.12
CA TYR A 201 3.94 0.04 -9.03
C TYR A 201 4.94 1.16 -8.74
N GLY A 202 5.58 1.15 -7.59
CA GLY A 202 6.44 2.23 -7.11
C GLY A 202 7.92 1.91 -7.17
N TYR A 203 8.66 2.41 -6.18
CA TYR A 203 10.12 2.31 -6.12
C TYR A 203 10.65 0.91 -5.79
N GLY A 204 9.79 0.03 -5.28
CA GLY A 204 10.17 -1.32 -4.83
C GLY A 204 10.21 -2.39 -5.93
N ARG A 205 9.89 -2.07 -7.19
CA ARG A 205 9.75 -3.07 -8.28
C ARG A 205 10.99 -3.91 -8.57
N GLN A 206 12.17 -3.46 -8.15
CA GLN A 206 13.44 -4.16 -8.38
C GLN A 206 14.06 -4.74 -7.11
N GLU A 207 13.39 -4.58 -5.96
CA GLU A 207 13.90 -5.01 -4.67
C GLU A 207 13.22 -6.32 -4.25
N SER A 208 13.96 -7.23 -3.61
CA SER A 208 13.37 -8.40 -2.96
C SER A 208 12.74 -8.04 -1.62
N ASP A 209 13.31 -7.04 -0.95
CA ASP A 209 12.99 -6.67 0.42
C ASP A 209 12.67 -5.18 0.46
N LEU A 210 11.55 -4.83 1.08
CA LEU A 210 11.04 -3.47 1.11
C LEU A 210 10.35 -3.19 2.43
N ALA A 211 10.83 -2.19 3.17
CA ALA A 211 10.06 -1.60 4.26
C ALA A 211 9.41 -0.31 3.78
N VAL A 212 8.08 -0.21 3.90
CA VAL A 212 7.31 1.02 3.71
C VAL A 212 6.77 1.50 5.05
N VAL A 213 7.36 2.58 5.56
CA VAL A 213 6.91 3.24 6.78
C VAL A 213 5.80 4.23 6.41
N LYS A 214 4.64 4.12 7.07
CA LYS A 214 3.53 5.07 6.98
C LYS A 214 3.48 5.87 8.28
N ALA A 215 3.70 7.18 8.18
CA ALA A 215 3.54 8.10 9.30
C ALA A 215 2.30 8.99 9.06
N GLY A 216 1.44 9.12 10.06
CA GLY A 216 0.22 9.91 9.95
C GLY A 216 -0.51 9.95 11.28
N ARG A 217 -1.79 9.54 11.31
CA ARG A 217 -2.56 9.39 12.55
C ARG A 217 -1.85 8.46 13.54
N GLY A 218 -1.42 7.30 13.04
CA GLY A 218 -0.48 6.43 13.73
C GLY A 218 0.80 6.28 12.93
N ILE A 219 1.71 5.43 13.42
CA ILE A 219 2.95 5.10 12.72
C ILE A 219 3.10 3.58 12.62
N SER A 220 3.16 3.07 11.40
CA SER A 220 3.26 1.64 11.12
C SER A 220 4.17 1.39 9.92
N ALA A 221 4.51 0.12 9.69
CA ALA A 221 5.24 -0.28 8.50
C ALA A 221 4.65 -1.54 7.86
N GLY A 222 4.54 -1.50 6.53
CA GLY A 222 4.35 -2.68 5.70
C GLY A 222 5.70 -3.19 5.23
N LEU A 223 5.91 -4.50 5.34
CA LEU A 223 7.19 -5.13 5.02
C LEU A 223 6.99 -6.17 3.91
N ILE A 224 7.79 -6.09 2.87
CA ILE A 224 8.00 -7.17 1.89
C ILE A 224 9.35 -7.81 2.22
N LEU A 225 9.37 -9.13 2.37
CA LEU A 225 10.56 -9.93 2.64
C LEU A 225 10.61 -11.08 1.63
N ASP A 226 11.73 -11.26 0.92
CA ASP A 226 11.88 -12.26 -0.15
C ASP A 226 10.75 -12.19 -1.21
N GLY A 227 10.33 -10.97 -1.55
CA GLY A 227 9.24 -10.70 -2.49
C GLY A 227 7.84 -11.06 -1.98
N GLN A 228 7.69 -11.33 -0.68
CA GLN A 228 6.43 -11.70 -0.05
C GLN A 228 6.02 -10.67 1.01
N LEU A 229 4.73 -10.33 1.04
CA LEU A 229 4.19 -9.49 2.11
C LEU A 229 4.31 -10.20 3.46
N TYR A 230 4.98 -9.55 4.41
CA TYR A 230 5.10 -10.04 5.77
C TYR A 230 3.88 -9.63 6.59
N HIS A 231 3.15 -10.64 7.09
CA HIS A 231 1.95 -10.46 7.91
C HIS A 231 2.20 -10.44 9.41
N GLY A 232 3.46 -10.66 9.85
CA GLY A 232 3.76 -10.87 11.26
C GLY A 232 3.46 -12.29 11.74
N ARG A 233 4.15 -12.76 12.78
CA ARG A 233 3.90 -14.09 13.39
C ARG A 233 2.53 -14.18 14.05
N LEU A 234 2.07 -13.07 14.64
CA LEU A 234 0.73 -12.95 15.21
C LEU A 234 -0.34 -12.65 14.15
N ARG A 235 0.06 -12.51 12.87
CA ARG A 235 -0.80 -12.28 11.71
C ARG A 235 -1.77 -11.10 11.84
N SER A 236 -1.43 -10.14 12.70
CA SER A 236 -2.24 -8.98 13.09
C SER A 236 -2.23 -7.82 12.08
N GLY A 237 -1.63 -8.01 10.91
CA GLY A 237 -1.79 -7.11 9.77
C GLY A 237 -0.77 -5.98 9.66
N ALA A 238 -0.06 -5.53 10.69
CA ALA A 238 0.94 -4.46 10.53
C ALA A 238 2.17 -4.64 11.41
N SER A 239 3.29 -4.04 11.00
CA SER A 239 4.41 -3.82 11.91
C SER A 239 4.16 -2.53 12.67
N GLU A 240 3.78 -2.65 13.94
CA GLU A 240 3.42 -1.56 14.85
C GLU A 240 4.64 -0.80 15.38
N ILE A 241 5.50 -0.31 14.48
CA ILE A 241 6.74 0.39 14.83
C ILE A 241 6.48 1.70 15.59
N GLY A 242 5.29 2.28 15.47
CA GLY A 242 4.84 3.44 16.23
C GLY A 242 4.81 3.21 17.74
N HIS A 243 4.70 1.96 18.18
CA HIS A 243 4.73 1.62 19.59
C HIS A 243 6.11 1.21 20.11
N ALA A 244 7.16 1.25 19.27
CA ALA A 244 8.53 1.11 19.73
C ALA A 244 8.87 2.26 20.69
N ARG A 245 9.48 1.95 21.84
CA ARG A 245 9.96 2.97 22.78
C ARG A 245 11.19 3.65 22.18
N ILE A 246 11.06 4.93 21.85
CA ILE A 246 12.13 5.76 21.26
C ILE A 246 12.53 6.91 22.20
N VAL A 247 11.63 7.26 23.15
CA VAL A 247 11.91 8.22 24.22
C VAL A 247 12.22 7.44 25.49
N GLU A 248 13.44 7.59 25.98
CA GLU A 248 13.95 6.83 27.12
C GLU A 248 13.55 7.46 28.46
N GLU A 249 13.56 8.80 28.56
CA GLU A 249 13.24 9.54 29.77
C GLU A 249 12.06 10.51 29.55
N TYR A 250 11.18 10.64 30.53
CA TYR A 250 10.04 11.57 30.54
C TYR A 250 9.12 11.51 29.31
N GLY A 251 8.99 10.34 28.68
CA GLY A 251 8.09 10.14 27.55
C GLY A 251 6.61 10.29 27.95
N GLU A 252 5.76 10.60 26.97
CA GLU A 252 4.32 10.59 27.19
C GLU A 252 3.76 9.17 27.26
N ILE A 253 2.61 9.02 27.92
CA ILE A 253 1.84 7.77 27.92
C ILE A 253 1.16 7.61 26.56
N CYS A 254 1.51 6.54 25.85
CA CYS A 254 0.89 6.15 24.60
C CYS A 254 -0.48 5.52 24.86
N THR A 255 -1.37 5.56 23.86
CA THR A 255 -2.66 4.85 23.87
C THR A 255 -2.52 3.34 24.06
N CYS A 256 -1.37 2.75 23.70
CA CYS A 256 -1.07 1.36 24.00
C CYS A 256 -0.70 1.07 25.48
N GLY A 257 -0.71 2.09 26.35
CA GLY A 257 -0.39 1.99 27.78
C GLY A 257 1.11 2.07 28.11
N ARG A 258 2.00 2.01 27.11
CA ARG A 258 3.45 2.17 27.29
C ARG A 258 3.87 3.64 27.28
N VAL A 259 5.07 3.91 27.79
CA VAL A 259 5.65 5.25 27.85
C VAL A 259 6.70 5.44 26.76
N GLY A 260 6.69 6.59 26.09
CA GLY A 260 7.75 7.01 25.18
C GLY A 260 7.76 6.32 23.82
N CYS A 261 6.58 5.86 23.36
CA CYS A 261 6.41 5.29 22.03
C CYS A 261 6.71 6.31 20.93
N LEU A 262 7.23 5.87 19.78
CA LEU A 262 7.47 6.72 18.61
C LEU A 262 6.25 7.58 18.21
N GLU A 263 5.06 7.00 18.30
CA GLU A 263 3.80 7.70 17.98
C GLU A 263 3.53 8.91 18.86
N THR A 264 4.02 8.92 20.11
CA THR A 264 3.87 10.05 21.04
C THR A 264 4.70 11.27 20.64
N VAL A 265 5.65 11.12 19.72
CA VAL A 265 6.54 12.21 19.29
C VAL A 265 6.45 12.52 17.79
N ALA A 266 6.09 11.54 16.96
CA ALA A 266 6.17 11.66 15.51
C ALA A 266 4.83 11.51 14.78
N SER A 267 3.72 11.27 15.49
CA SER A 267 2.39 11.21 14.88
C SER A 267 1.84 12.61 14.56
N ASN A 268 0.82 12.65 13.71
CA ASN A 268 -0.01 13.82 13.44
C ASN A 268 -0.51 14.48 14.74
N ARG A 269 -0.95 13.67 15.70
CA ARG A 269 -1.43 14.15 17.01
C ARG A 269 -0.30 14.77 17.82
N ALA A 270 0.88 14.13 17.86
CA ALA A 270 2.04 14.65 18.56
C ALA A 270 2.53 15.99 17.97
N ILE A 271 2.58 16.07 16.64
CA ILE A 271 2.96 17.30 15.92
C ILE A 271 1.98 18.43 16.21
N LEU A 272 0.67 18.17 16.14
CA LEU A 272 -0.34 19.15 16.48
C LEU A 272 -0.25 19.60 17.94
N HIS A 273 0.02 18.67 18.87
CA HIS A 273 0.19 19.01 20.28
C HIS A 273 1.34 20.00 20.49
N MET A 274 2.52 19.71 19.91
CA MET A 274 3.68 20.61 19.98
C MET A 274 3.42 21.94 19.26
N ALA A 275 2.74 21.92 18.11
CA ALA A 275 2.41 23.13 17.35
C ALA A 275 1.43 24.03 18.11
N ARG A 276 0.45 23.46 18.84
CA ARG A 276 -0.45 24.23 19.71
C ARG A 276 0.31 24.92 20.84
N HIS A 277 1.30 24.26 21.42
CA HIS A 277 2.16 24.88 22.41
C HIS A 277 2.90 26.10 21.82
N ILE A 278 3.50 25.96 20.64
CA ILE A 278 4.15 27.08 19.93
C ILE A 278 3.15 28.22 19.67
N ALA A 279 1.96 27.90 19.16
CA ALA A 279 0.92 28.88 18.89
C ALA A 279 0.52 29.69 20.13
N GLN A 280 0.59 29.11 21.33
CA GLN A 280 0.28 29.81 22.59
C GLN A 280 1.45 30.64 23.11
N THR A 281 2.68 30.14 23.01
CA THR A 281 3.83 30.69 23.75
C THR A 281 4.79 31.52 22.92
N ASN A 282 4.71 31.49 21.58
CA ASN A 282 5.67 32.13 20.70
C ASN A 282 5.00 33.19 19.79
N PRO A 283 4.99 34.48 20.18
CA PRO A 283 4.45 35.57 19.38
C PRO A 283 5.10 35.76 18.00
N GLN A 284 6.32 35.23 17.83
CA GLN A 284 7.07 35.29 16.57
C GLN A 284 6.65 34.20 15.57
N SER A 285 5.92 33.18 16.01
CA SER A 285 5.44 32.13 15.11
C SER A 285 4.25 32.63 14.29
N THR A 286 4.18 32.21 13.04
CA THR A 286 2.99 32.35 12.20
C THR A 286 1.77 31.63 12.79
N LEU A 287 2.00 30.56 13.57
CA LEU A 287 0.96 29.84 14.29
C LEU A 287 0.36 30.64 15.45
N TYR A 288 0.99 31.73 15.89
CA TYR A 288 0.46 32.60 16.93
C TYR A 288 -0.90 33.20 16.58
N ALA A 289 -1.26 33.24 15.29
CA ALA A 289 -2.60 33.60 14.83
C ALA A 289 -3.71 32.70 15.44
N PHE A 290 -3.39 31.45 15.79
CA PHE A 290 -4.32 30.47 16.35
C PHE A 290 -4.38 30.48 17.88
N ARG A 291 -3.63 31.35 18.57
CA ARG A 291 -3.52 31.36 20.06
C ARG A 291 -4.85 31.42 20.83
N HIS A 292 -5.89 32.00 20.22
CA HIS A 292 -7.23 32.12 20.82
C HIS A 292 -8.23 31.09 20.26
N ASN A 293 -7.83 30.26 19.30
CA ASN A 293 -8.64 29.21 18.69
C ASN A 293 -7.74 28.05 18.21
N LEU A 294 -7.25 27.26 19.15
CA LEU A 294 -6.34 26.14 18.88
C LEU A 294 -7.02 24.93 18.22
N ASP A 295 -8.36 24.89 18.27
CA ASP A 295 -9.15 23.85 17.63
C ASP A 295 -9.18 24.03 16.11
N ALA A 296 -9.05 25.27 15.63
CA ALA A 296 -8.88 25.58 14.22
C ALA A 296 -7.45 25.31 13.71
N LEU A 297 -6.48 25.02 14.59
CA LEU A 297 -5.12 24.68 14.17
C LEU A 297 -5.07 23.22 13.70
N ASP A 298 -4.92 23.03 12.40
CA ASP A 298 -4.77 21.73 11.76
C ASP A 298 -3.35 21.53 11.18
N LEU A 299 -3.10 20.35 10.62
CA LEU A 299 -1.79 20.03 10.05
C LEU A 299 -1.49 20.86 8.80
N ALA A 300 -2.51 21.35 8.09
CA ALA A 300 -2.32 22.18 6.91
C ALA A 300 -1.76 23.55 7.31
N ALA A 301 -2.24 24.13 8.41
CA ALA A 301 -1.69 25.35 9.00
C ALA A 301 -0.25 25.15 9.49
N VAL A 302 0.05 24.04 10.18
CA VAL A 302 1.44 23.70 10.59
C VAL A 302 2.36 23.56 9.38
N TRP A 303 1.88 22.89 8.33
CA TRP A 303 2.61 22.75 7.08
C TRP A 303 2.86 24.10 6.39
N GLN A 304 1.85 24.96 6.33
CA GLN A 304 1.97 26.29 5.75
C GLN A 304 3.00 27.14 6.50
N ALA A 305 2.98 27.11 7.83
CA ALA A 305 3.96 27.77 8.69
C ALA A 305 5.40 27.28 8.39
N TYR A 306 5.58 25.97 8.24
CA TYR A 306 6.88 25.40 7.86
C TYR A 306 7.33 25.87 6.47
N GLN A 307 6.43 25.89 5.49
CA GLN A 307 6.73 26.27 4.11
C GLN A 307 7.15 27.73 3.95
N VAL A 308 6.63 28.63 4.82
CA VAL A 308 7.05 30.04 4.83
C VAL A 308 8.31 30.29 5.68
N GLY A 309 8.93 29.23 6.19
CA GLY A 309 10.21 29.31 6.91
C GLY A 309 10.09 29.73 8.38
N ASP A 310 8.97 29.40 9.04
CA ASP A 310 8.80 29.67 10.47
C ASP A 310 9.81 28.87 11.30
N ALA A 311 10.89 29.55 11.73
CA ALA A 311 12.01 28.95 12.46
C ALA A 311 11.60 28.39 13.83
N THR A 312 10.46 28.81 14.38
CA THR A 312 9.95 28.27 15.66
C THR A 312 9.56 26.80 15.53
N LEU A 313 9.32 26.29 14.31
CA LEU A 313 9.00 24.89 14.05
C LEU A 313 10.23 23.97 13.95
N HIS A 314 11.45 24.51 13.89
CA HIS A 314 12.66 23.69 13.79
C HIS A 314 12.82 22.65 14.90
N PRO A 315 12.50 22.94 16.19
CA PRO A 315 12.55 21.91 17.24
C PRO A 315 11.62 20.74 16.96
N ILE A 316 10.41 21.00 16.45
CA ILE A 316 9.44 19.95 16.09
C ILE A 316 10.02 19.08 14.97
N THR A 317 10.50 19.69 13.89
CA THR A 317 11.03 18.92 12.75
C THR A 317 12.26 18.11 13.13
N HIS A 318 13.16 18.66 13.95
CA HIS A 318 14.30 17.93 14.48
C HIS A 318 13.90 16.78 15.40
N GLN A 319 12.91 16.97 16.28
CA GLN A 319 12.44 15.92 17.19
C GLN A 319 11.79 14.77 16.41
N VAL A 320 10.87 15.09 15.51
CA VAL A 320 10.19 14.11 14.64
C VAL A 320 11.21 13.37 13.77
N GLY A 321 12.11 14.11 13.10
CA GLY A 321 13.13 13.52 12.23
C GLY A 321 14.09 12.59 12.98
N ARG A 322 14.56 12.98 14.18
CA ARG A 322 15.40 12.12 15.01
C ARG A 322 14.67 10.88 15.49
N ALA A 323 13.42 11.01 15.91
CA ALA A 323 12.64 9.88 16.41
C ALA A 323 12.36 8.86 15.30
N LEU A 324 11.93 9.32 14.12
CA LEU A 324 11.74 8.48 12.94
C LEU A 324 13.05 7.85 12.49
N GLY A 325 14.15 8.61 12.45
CA GLY A 325 15.47 8.11 12.11
C GLY A 325 15.91 6.95 13.00
N ARG A 326 15.79 7.10 14.34
CA ARG A 326 16.07 6.03 15.31
C ARG A 326 15.24 4.78 15.04
N ALA A 327 13.94 4.94 14.83
CA ALA A 327 13.04 3.82 14.58
C ALA A 327 13.39 3.09 13.27
N ILE A 328 13.72 3.83 12.20
CA ILE A 328 14.14 3.26 10.92
C ILE A 328 15.48 2.53 11.08
N THR A 329 16.45 3.11 11.79
CA THR A 329 17.73 2.45 12.08
C THR A 329 17.52 1.14 12.82
N HIS A 330 16.65 1.10 13.83
CA HIS A 330 16.32 -0.14 14.53
C HIS A 330 15.66 -1.17 13.61
N LEU A 331 14.75 -0.74 12.73
CA LEU A 331 14.08 -1.63 11.78
C LEU A 331 15.08 -2.25 10.80
N VAL A 332 15.94 -1.42 10.19
CA VAL A 332 16.98 -1.85 9.26
C VAL A 332 17.97 -2.79 9.95
N ALA A 333 18.43 -2.46 11.16
CA ALA A 333 19.37 -3.30 11.91
C ALA A 333 18.75 -4.65 12.33
N SER A 334 17.45 -4.66 12.67
CA SER A 334 16.77 -5.88 13.13
C SER A 334 16.44 -6.85 12.01
N LEU A 335 16.13 -6.32 10.81
CA LEU A 335 15.65 -7.11 9.68
C LEU A 335 16.69 -7.27 8.56
N ASN A 336 17.83 -6.57 8.68
CA ASN A 336 18.91 -6.58 7.70
C ASN A 336 18.45 -6.20 6.28
N PHE A 337 17.63 -5.16 6.16
CA PHE A 337 17.14 -4.66 4.87
C PHE A 337 18.29 -4.03 4.05
N PRO A 338 18.49 -4.43 2.78
CA PRO A 338 19.46 -3.79 1.88
C PRO A 338 18.98 -2.42 1.39
N SER A 339 17.66 -2.21 1.34
CA SER A 339 16.99 -1.03 0.82
C SER A 339 15.71 -0.75 1.63
N SER A 340 15.42 0.54 1.87
CA SER A 340 14.22 0.97 2.60
C SER A 340 13.53 2.09 1.84
N CYS A 341 12.23 1.97 1.58
CA CYS A 341 11.45 3.02 0.93
C CYS A 341 10.58 3.72 1.97
N TRP A 342 10.88 4.97 2.25
CA TRP A 342 10.09 5.74 3.18
C TRP A 342 8.94 6.45 2.46
N LEU A 343 7.69 6.15 2.84
CA LEU A 343 6.55 6.98 2.48
C LEU A 343 6.27 7.98 3.61
N GLY A 344 6.72 9.20 3.37
CA GLY A 344 6.49 10.29 4.29
C GLY A 344 5.03 10.57 4.58
N MET A 345 4.83 11.38 5.64
CA MET A 345 3.54 11.84 6.11
C MET A 345 2.63 12.24 4.96
N SER A 346 1.62 11.41 4.69
CA SER A 346 0.56 11.80 3.79
C SER A 346 -0.28 12.83 4.54
N PHE A 347 0.10 14.11 4.42
CA PHE A 347 -0.86 15.20 4.55
C PHE A 347 -1.90 14.91 3.47
N THR A 348 -3.09 14.47 3.88
CA THR A 348 -4.16 13.86 3.07
C THR A 348 -4.81 14.81 2.05
N TRP A 349 -4.07 15.78 1.53
CA TRP A 349 -4.51 16.79 0.57
C TRP A 349 -3.73 16.83 -0.75
N ALA A 350 -2.78 15.92 -0.97
CA ALA A 350 -1.93 15.91 -2.18
C ALA A 350 -2.58 15.29 -3.43
N HIS A 351 -3.91 15.23 -3.53
CA HIS A 351 -4.59 14.61 -4.68
C HIS A 351 -4.88 15.56 -5.86
N ARG A 352 -4.52 16.85 -5.78
CA ARG A 352 -4.81 17.85 -6.83
C ARG A 352 -3.63 18.60 -7.45
N SER A 353 -2.38 18.32 -7.09
CA SER A 353 -1.25 18.96 -7.76
C SER A 353 -0.20 17.96 -8.21
N ASN A 354 -0.03 17.90 -9.52
CA ASN A 354 1.14 17.33 -10.18
C ASN A 354 2.34 18.22 -9.82
N ASN A 355 2.91 18.05 -8.62
CA ASN A 355 4.02 18.89 -8.20
C ASN A 355 5.05 18.12 -7.36
N SER A 356 6.27 18.62 -7.49
CA SER A 356 7.59 18.21 -6.96
C SER A 356 7.70 17.71 -5.51
N PHE A 357 6.59 17.62 -4.75
CA PHE A 357 6.54 17.15 -3.38
C PHE A 357 6.68 15.63 -3.24
N LYS A 358 6.10 14.85 -4.16
CA LYS A 358 6.40 13.40 -4.31
C LYS A 358 7.89 13.10 -4.53
N LYS A 359 8.72 14.09 -4.86
CA LYS A 359 10.16 13.88 -5.09
C LYS A 359 11.04 14.19 -3.88
N ARG A 360 10.55 14.91 -2.86
CA ARG A 360 11.41 15.39 -1.73
C ARG A 360 11.31 14.57 -0.45
N PHE A 361 10.19 13.88 -0.25
CA PHE A 361 10.02 12.86 0.77
C PHE A 361 9.82 11.46 0.16
N THR A 362 9.92 11.43 -1.17
CA THR A 362 9.83 10.32 -2.12
C THR A 362 11.10 9.48 -2.16
N ALA A 363 11.36 8.56 -1.23
CA ALA A 363 12.62 7.81 -1.12
C ALA A 363 13.85 8.61 -0.65
N VAL A 364 14.15 8.54 0.66
CA VAL A 364 15.54 8.58 1.12
C VAL A 364 16.06 7.15 0.99
N SER A 365 16.85 6.87 -0.05
CA SER A 365 17.64 5.64 -0.08
C SER A 365 18.62 5.68 1.10
N CYS A 366 18.68 4.59 1.85
CA CYS A 366 19.74 4.43 2.83
C CYS A 366 21.09 4.48 2.06
N PRO A 367 22.13 5.19 2.55
CA PRO A 367 23.43 5.14 1.90
C PRO A 367 23.91 3.69 1.83
N PRO A 368 24.61 3.28 0.75
CA PRO A 368 25.08 1.91 0.61
C PRO A 368 25.93 1.52 1.82
N SER A 369 25.73 0.30 2.31
CA SER A 369 26.55 -0.27 3.37
C SER A 369 28.04 -0.12 3.04
N PRO A 370 28.90 0.27 4.00
CA PRO A 370 30.33 0.39 3.76
C PRO A 370 30.88 -0.93 3.21
N PRO A 371 31.85 -0.89 2.27
CA PRO A 371 32.42 -2.10 1.70
C PRO A 371 32.93 -3.00 2.83
N LYS A 372 32.61 -4.30 2.75
CA LYS A 372 33.14 -5.30 3.69
C LYS A 372 34.65 -5.12 3.76
N PRO A 373 35.26 -5.08 4.97
CA PRO A 373 36.71 -5.05 5.07
C PRO A 373 37.26 -6.25 4.29
N ALA A 374 38.24 -5.99 3.43
CA ALA A 374 38.93 -7.03 2.71
C ALA A 374 39.43 -8.07 3.74
N SER A 375 39.03 -9.32 3.56
CA SER A 375 39.60 -10.43 4.31
C SER A 375 41.10 -10.46 3.98
N ASN A 376 41.94 -10.09 4.94
CA ASN A 376 43.37 -10.37 4.92
C ASN A 376 43.63 -11.84 5.18
#